data_AF-A0A945QN66-F1
#
_entry.id   AF-A0A945QN66-F1
#
_cell.length_a   1.000
_cell.length_b   1.000
_cell.length_c   1.000
_cell.angle_alpha   90.00
_cell.angle_beta   90.00
_cell.angle_gamma   90.00
#
_symmetry.space_group_name_H-M   'P 1'
#
loop_
_entity.id
_entity.type
_entity.pdbx_description
1 polymer ?
#
loop_
_entity_poly.entity_id
_entity_poly.type
_entity_poly.pdbx_seq_one_letter_code
_entity_poly.pdbx_strand_id
1 'polypeptide(L)'
;MIENILPILFFIIAFIYSSAGLGGASSYTAIMAIMGISYQIIPTTSLALNIVVTFFGTINYWRNGYGKIKLVGPFLITSIPMAYIAG
;
A
#
# COMPACT_ATOMS: atom_id res chain seq x y z
N MET A 1 -25.52 3.70 -2.62
CA MET A 1 -24.92 4.85 -3.36
C MET A 1 -23.46 5.08 -2.98
N ILE A 2 -23.16 5.17 -1.68
CA ILE A 2 -21.80 5.32 -1.12
C ILE A 2 -20.84 4.21 -1.59
N GLU A 3 -21.31 2.95 -1.61
CA GLU A 3 -20.53 1.78 -2.05
C GLU A 3 -20.06 1.83 -3.51
N ASN A 4 -20.77 2.55 -4.39
CA ASN A 4 -20.39 2.64 -5.81
C ASN A 4 -19.32 3.71 -6.06
N ILE A 5 -19.15 4.66 -5.12
CA ILE A 5 -18.21 5.79 -5.23
C ILE A 5 -16.83 5.41 -4.67
N LEU A 6 -16.79 4.58 -3.62
CA LEU A 6 -15.56 4.09 -3.00
C LEU A 6 -14.54 3.49 -3.98
N PRO A 7 -14.92 2.56 -4.88
CA PRO A 7 -13.98 1.96 -5.83
C PRO A 7 -13.37 3.00 -6.78
N ILE A 8 -14.15 3.99 -7.19
CA ILE A 8 -13.69 5.07 -8.08
C ILE A 8 -12.67 5.94 -7.36
N LEU A 9 -12.96 6.33 -6.11
CA LEU A 9 -12.02 7.09 -5.28
C LEU A 9 -10.72 6.32 -5.03
N PHE A 10 -10.83 5.04 -4.70
CA PHE A 10 -9.67 4.17 -4.49
C PHE A 10 -8.84 4.00 -5.75
N PHE A 11 -9.47 3.86 -6.92
CA PHE A 11 -8.79 3.77 -8.19
C PHE A 11 -7.98 5.04 -8.49
N ILE A 12 -8.57 6.22 -8.29
CA ILE A 12 -7.88 7.51 -8.49
C ILE A 12 -6.67 7.62 -7.56
N ILE A 13 -6.84 7.31 -6.27
CA ILE A 13 -5.76 7.37 -5.29
C ILE A 13 -4.67 6.36 -5.62
N ALA A 14 -5.04 5.12 -5.93
CA ALA A 14 -4.11 4.07 -6.34
C ALA A 14 -3.28 4.48 -7.57
N PHE A 15 -3.92 5.10 -8.57
CA PHE A 15 -3.25 5.58 -9.77
C PHE A 15 -2.21 6.67 -9.44
N ILE A 16 -2.59 7.69 -8.66
CA ILE A 16 -1.70 8.78 -8.26
C ILE A 16 -0.52 8.27 -7.43
N TYR A 17 -0.81 7.45 -6.41
CA TYR A 17 0.21 6.91 -5.51
C TYR A 17 1.16 5.94 -6.22
N SER A 18 0.65 5.10 -7.12
CA SER A 18 1.49 4.22 -7.94
C SER A 18 2.40 5.00 -8.87
N SER A 19 1.95 6.14 -9.42
CA SER A 19 2.79 6.99 -10.27
C SER A 19 3.95 7.61 -9.49
N ALA A 20 3.76 7.92 -8.21
CA ALA A 20 4.82 8.39 -7.32
C ALA A 20 5.66 7.26 -6.70
N GLY A 21 5.25 5.99 -6.87
CA GLY A 21 5.87 4.83 -6.24
C GLY A 21 5.63 4.71 -4.73
N LEU A 22 4.65 5.44 -4.18
CA LEU A 22 4.31 5.46 -2.76
C LEU A 22 3.07 4.62 -2.47
N GLY A 23 2.95 4.14 -1.24
CA GLY A 23 1.74 3.48 -0.75
C GLY A 23 0.71 4.48 -0.21
N GLY A 24 -0.57 4.26 -0.54
CA GLY A 24 -1.69 5.17 -0.21
C GLY A 24 -2.53 4.80 1.03
N ALA A 25 -2.02 3.93 1.91
CA ALA A 25 -2.79 3.35 3.03
C ALA A 25 -3.56 4.38 3.88
N SER A 26 -2.91 5.48 4.25
CA SER A 26 -3.50 6.54 5.08
C SER A 26 -4.70 7.21 4.40
N SER A 27 -4.65 7.40 3.08
CA SER A 27 -5.76 7.97 2.30
C SER A 27 -6.97 7.02 2.27
N TYR A 28 -6.74 5.72 2.04
CA TYR A 28 -7.82 4.72 2.04
C TYR A 28 -8.49 4.63 3.41
N THR A 29 -7.69 4.62 4.48
CA THR A 29 -8.19 4.59 5.86
C THR A 29 -9.02 5.84 6.18
N ALA A 30 -8.54 7.04 5.81
CA ALA A 30 -9.25 8.29 6.05
C ALA A 30 -10.60 8.34 5.33
N ILE A 31 -10.65 7.94 4.06
CA ILE A 31 -11.88 7.93 3.27
C ILE A 31 -12.89 6.93 3.85
N MET A 32 -12.45 5.73 4.20
CA MET A 32 -13.35 4.73 4.81
C MET A 32 -13.87 5.18 6.17
N ALA A 33 -13.04 5.85 6.98
CA ALA A 33 -13.45 6.41 8.26
C ALA A 33 -14.48 7.53 8.10
N ILE A 34 -14.26 8.46 7.15
CA ILE A 34 -15.21 9.56 6.85
C ILE A 34 -16.53 9.01 6.32
N MET A 35 -16.50 7.93 5.53
CA MET A 35 -17.69 7.27 4.97
C MET A 35 -18.41 6.35 5.96
N GLY A 36 -17.92 6.23 7.21
CA GLY A 36 -18.57 5.47 8.28
C GLY A 36 -18.49 3.95 8.10
N ILE A 37 -17.49 3.44 7.38
CA ILE A 37 -17.27 1.99 7.24
C ILE A 37 -16.83 1.40 8.60
N SER A 38 -17.24 0.15 8.86
CA SER A 38 -16.85 -0.57 10.07
C SER A 38 -15.32 -0.60 10.26
N TYR A 39 -14.87 -0.17 11.44
CA TYR A 39 -13.45 -0.17 11.85
C TYR A 39 -12.78 -1.55 11.81
N GLN A 40 -13.56 -2.64 11.80
CA GLN A 40 -13.01 -3.99 11.63
C GLN A 40 -12.53 -4.26 10.19
N ILE A 41 -13.14 -3.61 9.20
CA ILE A 41 -12.86 -3.84 7.77
C ILE A 41 -11.81 -2.86 7.25
N ILE A 42 -11.76 -1.64 7.80
CA ILE A 42 -10.81 -0.59 7.40
C ILE A 42 -9.35 -1.06 7.31
N PRO A 43 -8.75 -1.68 8.34
CA PRO A 43 -7.33 -2.02 8.29
C PRO A 43 -7.04 -3.10 7.24
N THR A 44 -7.92 -4.10 7.08
CA THR A 44 -7.70 -5.20 6.14
C THR A 44 -7.82 -4.72 4.69
N THR A 45 -8.80 -3.90 4.37
CA THR A 45 -8.97 -3.34 3.01
C THR A 45 -7.88 -2.32 2.69
N SER A 46 -7.52 -1.44 3.63
CA SER A 46 -6.46 -0.45 3.46
C SER A 46 -5.10 -1.11 3.21
N LEU A 47 -4.73 -2.13 4.00
CA LEU A 47 -3.50 -2.88 3.78
C LEU A 47 -3.51 -3.60 2.44
N ALA A 48 -4.62 -4.26 2.07
CA ALA A 48 -4.70 -4.99 0.80
C ALA A 48 -4.47 -4.06 -0.40
N LEU A 49 -5.15 -2.91 -0.43
CA LEU A 49 -4.95 -1.90 -1.48
C LEU A 49 -3.52 -1.37 -1.50
N ASN A 50 -2.95 -1.10 -0.31
CA ASN A 50 -1.60 -0.59 -0.19
C ASN A 50 -0.55 -1.56 -0.73
N ILE A 51 -0.67 -2.86 -0.41
CA ILE A 51 0.21 -3.91 -0.92
C ILE A 51 0.13 -3.97 -2.45
N VAL A 52 -1.07 -3.92 -3.02
CA VAL A 52 -1.24 -3.97 -4.47
C VAL A 52 -0.57 -2.78 -5.16
N VAL A 53 -0.79 -1.55 -4.68
CA VAL A 53 -0.22 -0.33 -5.27
C VAL A 53 1.30 -0.29 -5.14
N THR A 54 1.81 -0.59 -3.95
CA THR A 54 3.26 -0.60 -3.70
C THR A 54 3.97 -1.73 -4.45
N PHE A 55 3.29 -2.86 -4.68
CA PHE A 55 3.80 -3.96 -5.49
C PHE A 55 3.98 -3.55 -6.96
N PHE A 56 2.99 -2.89 -7.57
CA PHE A 56 3.13 -2.36 -8.93
C PHE A 56 4.24 -1.31 -9.03
N GLY A 57 4.35 -0.41 -8.05
CA GLY A 57 5.46 0.55 -7.96
C GLY A 57 6.83 -0.13 -7.88
N THR A 58 6.93 -1.19 -7.08
CA THR A 58 8.15 -2.00 -6.92
C THR A 58 8.53 -2.73 -8.21
N ILE A 59 7.56 -3.32 -8.92
CA ILE A 59 7.79 -3.93 -10.23
C ILE A 59 8.31 -2.89 -11.23
N ASN A 60 7.69 -1.72 -11.28
CA ASN A 60 8.12 -0.66 -12.20
C ASN A 60 9.55 -0.19 -11.89
N TYR A 61 9.89 -0.04 -10.60
CA TYR A 61 11.23 0.26 -10.14
C TYR A 61 12.25 -0.82 -10.54
N TRP A 62 11.85 -2.08 -10.42
CA TRP A 62 12.66 -3.24 -10.82
C TRP A 62 12.93 -3.25 -12.32
N ARG A 63 11.88 -3.02 -13.13
CA ARG A 63 11.95 -2.99 -14.60
C ARG A 63 12.84 -1.87 -15.13
N ASN A 64 12.90 -0.74 -14.44
CA ASN A 64 13.78 0.37 -14.80
C ASN A 64 15.26 0.15 -14.39
N GLY A 65 15.63 -1.05 -13.91
CA GLY A 65 17.02 -1.42 -13.64
C GLY A 65 17.58 -0.91 -12.31
N TYR A 66 16.75 -0.27 -11.47
CA TYR A 66 17.17 0.23 -10.15
C TYR A 66 17.09 -0.82 -9.04
N GLY A 67 16.54 -2.01 -9.33
CA GLY A 67 16.40 -3.13 -8.39
C GLY A 67 17.73 -3.80 -8.02
N LYS A 68 18.44 -3.30 -7.00
CA LYS A 68 19.66 -3.92 -6.48
C LYS A 68 19.33 -5.01 -5.44
N ILE A 69 19.04 -6.24 -5.89
CA ILE A 69 18.74 -7.41 -5.02
C ILE A 69 19.80 -7.63 -3.94
N LYS A 70 21.09 -7.40 -4.25
CA LYS A 70 22.20 -7.57 -3.30
C LYS A 70 22.10 -6.67 -2.07
N LEU A 71 21.44 -5.51 -2.20
CA LEU A 71 21.19 -4.62 -1.08
C LEU A 71 19.86 -4.95 -0.40
N VAL A 72 18.81 -5.17 -1.18
CA VAL A 72 17.44 -5.38 -0.68
C VAL A 72 17.31 -6.71 0.07
N GLY A 73 17.98 -7.78 -0.37
CA GLY A 73 17.89 -9.11 0.22
C GLY A 73 18.29 -9.16 1.71
N PRO A 74 19.48 -8.65 2.10
CA PRO A 74 19.86 -8.54 3.50
C PRO A 74 18.84 -7.77 4.34
N PHE A 75 18.38 -6.60 3.86
CA PHE A 75 17.39 -5.79 4.57
C PHE A 75 16.05 -6.51 4.77
N LEU A 76 15.57 -7.26 3.77
CA LEU A 76 14.32 -8.03 3.87
C LEU A 76 14.43 -9.17 4.90
N ILE A 77 15.55 -9.87 4.96
CA ILE A 77 15.75 -10.98 5.90
C ILE A 77 15.88 -10.45 7.34
N THR A 78 16.57 -9.33 7.53
CA THR A 78 16.78 -8.75 8.86
C THR A 78 15.57 -7.94 9.35
N SER A 79 14.73 -7.40 8.46
CA SER A 79 13.60 -6.56 8.86
C SER A 79 12.48 -7.35 9.55
N ILE A 80 12.19 -8.58 9.10
CA ILE A 80 11.15 -9.43 9.69
C ILE A 80 11.40 -9.72 11.18
N PRO A 81 12.57 -10.25 11.60
CA PRO A 81 12.85 -10.48 13.01
C PRO A 81 12.97 -9.18 13.80
N MET A 82 13.55 -8.13 13.21
CA MET A 82 13.70 -6.85 13.90
C MET A 82 12.37 -6.14 14.13
N ALA A 83 11.40 -6.27 13.23
CA ALA A 83 10.03 -5.79 13.42
C ALA A 83 9.35 -6.47 14.61
N TYR A 84 9.57 -7.79 14.76
CA TYR A 84 9.04 -8.54 15.90
C TYR A 84 9.67 -8.15 17.25
N ILE A 85 10.94 -7.72 17.24
CA ILE A 85 11.64 -7.24 18.44
C ILE A 85 11.26 -5.79 18.76
N ALA A 86 11.09 -4.94 17.75
CA ALA A 86 10.80 -3.52 17.91
C ALA A 86 9.33 -3.22 18.27
N GLY A 87 8.41 -4.13 17.93
CA GLY A 87 6.96 -3.97 18.13
C GLY A 87 6.24 -3.59 16.85
#